data_AF-A0A7J4P572-F1
#
_entry.id   AF-A0A7J4P572-F1
#
_cell.length_a   1.000
_cell.length_b   1.000
_cell.length_c   1.000
_cell.angle_alpha   90.00
_cell.angle_beta   90.00
_cell.angle_gamma   90.00
#
_symmetry.space_group_name_H-M   'P 1'
#
loop_
_entity.id
_entity.type
_entity.pdbx_description
1 polymer ?
#
loop_
_entity_poly.entity_id
_entity_poly.type
_entity_poly.pdbx_seq_one_letter_code
_entity_poly.pdbx_strand_id
1 'polypeptide(L)' 'MKALVFDSGPIISLTLNGLLWMLRPLKQRFKGDFCITKAVYGEIISYPLHTKKFKLEAFQVLHLIN' A
#
# COMPACT_ATOMS: atom_id res chain seq x y z
N MET A 1 -8.06 4.08 20.01
CA MET A 1 -7.20 4.17 18.81
C MET A 1 -8.02 3.78 17.60
N LYS A 2 -7.88 4.48 16.47
CA LYS A 2 -8.53 4.12 15.21
C LYS A 2 -7.49 3.47 14.31
N ALA A 3 -7.82 2.33 13.73
CA ALA A 3 -6.98 1.65 12.76
C ALA A 3 -7.78 1.41 11.48
N LEU A 4 -7.16 1.65 10.33
CA LEU A 4 -7.69 1.30 9.03
C LEU A 4 -6.79 0.22 8.43
N VAL A 5 -7.32 -0.98 8.29
CA VAL A 5 -6.61 -2.13 7.73
C VAL A 5 -6.91 -2.19 6.24
N PHE A 6 -5.88 -2.20 5.41
CA PHE A 6 -6.00 -2.32 3.97
C PHE A 6 -5.80 -3.77 3.52
N ASP A 7 -6.65 -4.19 2.59
CA ASP A 7 -6.44 -5.40 1.79
C ASP A 7 -5.53 -5.10 0.58
N SER A 8 -5.10 -6.13 -0.15
CA SER A 8 -4.25 -5.98 -1.33
C SER A 8 -4.99 -5.23 -2.47
N GLY A 9 -6.25 -5.58 -2.72
CA GLY A 9 -7.05 -5.04 -3.83
C GLY A 9 -7.11 -3.50 -3.87
N PRO A 10 -7.45 -2.81 -2.77
CA PRO A 10 -7.42 -1.35 -2.70
C PRO A 10 -6.02 -0.76 -2.99
N ILE A 11 -4.95 -1.33 -2.42
CA ILE A 11 -3.58 -0.80 -2.64
C ILE A 11 -3.15 -1.02 -4.09
N ILE A 12 -3.42 -2.18 -4.67
CA ILE A 12 -3.16 -2.48 -6.09
C ILE A 12 -3.91 -1.49 -6.98
N SER A 13 -5.21 -1.31 -6.74
CA SER A 13 -6.05 -0.38 -7.50
C SER A 13 -5.53 1.05 -7.43
N LEU A 14 -5.16 1.51 -6.23
CA LEU A 14 -4.59 2.85 -6.05
C LEU A 14 -3.24 3.00 -6.76
N THR A 15 -2.42 1.96 -6.76
CA THR A 15 -1.10 1.99 -7.39
C THR A 15 -1.20 2.03 -8.91
N LEU A 16 -1.99 1.12 -9.49
CA LEU A 16 -2.14 1.01 -10.95
C LEU A 16 -2.84 2.23 -11.58
N ASN A 17 -3.66 2.94 -10.82
CA ASN A 17 -4.34 4.16 -11.27
C ASN A 17 -3.60 5.45 -10.90
N GLY A 18 -2.40 5.38 -10.32
CA GLY A 18 -1.63 6.57 -9.93
C GLY A 18 -2.28 7.39 -8.80
N LEU A 19 -3.04 6.74 -7.91
CA LEU A 19 -3.85 7.36 -6.85
C LEU A 19 -3.28 7.18 -5.43
N LEU A 20 -2.06 6.63 -5.28
CA LEU A 20 -1.40 6.46 -3.98
C LEU A 20 -1.27 7.77 -3.17
N TRP A 21 -1.18 8.92 -3.85
CA TRP A 21 -1.12 10.23 -3.23
C TRP A 21 -2.31 10.53 -2.31
N MET A 22 -3.47 9.88 -2.53
CA MET A 22 -4.67 10.05 -1.70
C MET A 22 -4.51 9.51 -0.28
N LEU A 23 -3.57 8.59 -0.04
CA LEU A 23 -3.34 8.02 1.29
C LEU A 23 -2.89 9.08 2.31
N ARG A 24 -2.15 10.10 1.87
CA ARG A 24 -1.71 11.21 2.74
C ARG A 24 -2.87 12.07 3.27
N PRO A 25 -3.73 12.70 2.43
CA PRO A 25 -4.88 13.44 2.92
C PRO A 25 -5.90 12.55 3.64
N LEU A 26 -6.02 11.28 3.26
CA LEU A 26 -6.87 10.32 3.99
C LEU A 26 -6.35 10.11 5.42
N LYS A 27 -5.05 9.90 5.61
CA LYS A 27 -4.45 9.73 6.94
C LYS A 27 -4.62 10.97 7.82
N GLN A 28 -4.46 12.16 7.24
CA GLN A 28 -4.68 13.45 7.93
C GLN A 28 -6.13 13.61 8.43
N ARG A 29 -7.12 13.16 7.65
CA ARG A 29 -8.54 13.25 8.01
C ARG A 29 -8.97 12.14 8.98
N PHE A 30 -8.48 10.91 8.78
CA PHE A 30 -8.82 9.75 9.60
C PHE A 30 -8.26 9.85 11.02
N LYS A 31 -7.04 10.42 11.16
CA LYS A 31 -6.33 10.59 12.44
C LYS A 31 -6.18 9.26 13.19
N GLY A 32 -5.68 8.24 12.48
CA GLY A 32 -5.46 6.90 13.00
C GLY A 32 -4.38 6.15 12.21
N ASP A 33 -4.12 4.91 12.64
CA ASP A 33 -3.07 4.08 12.08
C ASP A 33 -3.53 3.39 10.81
N PHE A 34 -2.64 3.31 9.82
CA PHE A 34 -2.88 2.60 8.57
C PHE A 34 -2.05 1.33 8.62
N CYS A 35 -2.72 0.19 8.48
CA CYS A 35 -2.11 -1.12 8.69
C CYS A 35 -2.32 -2.01 7.48
N ILE A 36 -1.36 -2.88 7.21
CA ILE A 36 -1.52 -4.04 6.33
C ILE A 36 -1.06 -5.29 7.08
N THR A 37 -1.56 -6.45 6.68
CA THR A 37 -1.09 -7.72 7.24
C THR A 37 0.21 -8.16 6.59
N LYS A 38 0.93 -9.11 7.21
CA LYS A 38 2.13 -9.73 6.60
C LYS A 38 1.81 -10.43 5.28
N ALA A 39 0.62 -11.02 5.15
CA ALA A 39 0.17 -11.64 3.92
C ALA A 39 0.02 -10.62 2.79
N VAL A 40 -0.64 -9.49 3.08
CA VAL A 40 -0.80 -8.38 2.13
C VAL A 40 0.57 -7.77 1.74
N TYR A 41 1.48 -7.59 2.70
CA TYR A 41 2.86 -7.16 2.42
C TYR A 41 3.59 -8.13 1.48
N GLY A 42 3.44 -9.43 1.70
CA GLY A 42 4.00 -10.46 0.84
C GLY A 42 3.48 -10.38 -0.60
N GLU A 43 2.16 -10.21 -0.74
CA GLU A 43 1.47 -10.15 -2.03
C GLU A 43 1.84 -8.90 -2.85
N ILE A 44 1.86 -7.72 -2.23
CA ILE A 44 2.00 -6.46 -2.96
C ILE A 44 3.43 -5.88 -2.98
N ILE A 45 4.31 -6.36 -2.10
CA ILE A 45 5.71 -5.91 -2.01
C ILE A 45 6.68 -7.07 -2.21
N SER A 46 6.70 -8.06 -1.31
CA SER A 46 7.78 -9.04 -1.29
C SER A 46 7.87 -9.83 -2.60
N TYR A 47 6.75 -10.42 -3.04
CA TYR A 47 6.74 -11.21 -4.27
C TYR A 47 7.01 -10.32 -5.51
N PRO A 48 6.30 -9.20 -5.74
CA PRO A 48 6.56 -8.32 -6.88
C PRO A 48 7.99 -7.79 -7.01
N LEU A 49 8.68 -7.49 -5.90
CA LEU A 49 10.08 -7.02 -5.92
C LEU A 49 11.07 -8.03 -6.51
N HIS A 50 10.76 -9.33 -6.39
CA HIS A 50 11.58 -10.41 -6.93
C HIS A 50 11.25 -10.75 -8.39
N THR A 51 10.23 -10.15 -8.98
CA THR A 51 9.87 -10.37 -10.39
C THR A 51 10.17 -9.14 -11.26
N LYS A 52 10.06 -9.26 -12.59
CA LYS A 52 10.12 -8.11 -13.51
C LYS A 52 8.79 -7.34 -13.58
N LYS A 53 7.67 -8.04 -13.35
CA LYS A 53 6.33 -7.49 -13.49
C LYS A 53 5.93 -6.82 -12.17
N PHE A 54 5.39 -5.61 -12.22
CA PHE A 54 4.95 -4.85 -11.04
C PHE A 54 6.04 -4.45 -10.04
N LYS A 55 7.33 -4.55 -10.43
CA LYS A 55 8.45 -4.22 -9.55
C LYS A 55 8.47 -2.73 -9.17
N LEU A 56 8.13 -1.84 -10.10
CA LEU A 56 8.10 -0.40 -9.87
C LEU A 56 6.99 -0.04 -8.88
N GLU A 57 5.81 -0.60 -9.08
CA GLU A 57 4.62 -0.47 -8.24
C GLU A 57 4.92 -0.94 -6.82
N ALA A 58 5.61 -2.07 -6.68
CA ALA A 58 6.07 -2.57 -5.38
C ALA A 58 7.01 -1.59 -4.67
N PHE A 59 7.95 -0.97 -5.39
CA PHE A 59 8.82 0.07 -4.84
C PHE A 59 8.04 1.32 -4.43
N GLN A 60 7.03 1.73 -5.20
CA GLN A 60 6.18 2.88 -4.87
C GLN A 60 5.40 2.64 -3.57
N VAL A 61 4.81 1.45 -3.40
CA VAL A 61 4.10 1.08 -2.17
C VAL A 61 5.07 0.95 -0.99
N LEU A 62 6.25 0.35 -1.21
CA LEU A 62 7.28 0.21 -0.16
C LEU A 62 7.71 1.57 0.40
N HIS A 63 7.81 2.62 -0.44
CA HIS A 63 8.16 3.97 0.01
C HIS A 63 7.11 4.62 0.95
N LEU A 64 5.90 4.07 1.03
CA LEU A 64 4.83 4.54 1.90
C LEU A 64 4.80 3.83 3.26
N ILE A 65 5.59 2.77 3.42
CA ILE A 65 5.68 1.97 4.64
C ILE A 65 6.89 2.46 5.43
N ASN A 66 6.66 2.78 6.71
CA ASN A 66 7.69 3.11 7.70
C ASN A 66 7.87 1.93 8.66
#